data_AF-A0A1X7V5G9-F1
#
_entry.id   AF-A0A1X7V5G9-F1
#
_cell.length_a   1.000
_cell.length_b   1.000
_cell.length_c   1.000
_cell.angle_alpha   90.00
_cell.angle_beta   90.00
_cell.angle_gamma   90.00
#
_symmetry.space_group_name_H-M   'P 1'
#
loop_
_entity.id
_entity.type
_entity.pdbx_description
1 polymer ?
#
loop_
_entity_poly.entity_id
_entity_poly.type
_entity_poly.pdbx_seq_one_letter_code
_entity_poly.pdbx_strand_id
1 'polypeptide(L)'
;MASQLCSSVILVITIVLVWTVDSLTLNDFYPYGEENGDTAVTVTPATDMSVPLEQPIENFAVFKTHQLNVSNIHVYFDGFIRFESGSHYIEFNLLNRRGQGDDNLSITTYRLTNDSLLLRRAQNEINKAFPHTFCSSSPPTQLLIQTWIDYKKGPSYPGSNFQFLLVTNGFNSYGIAKFVDVNDHMDREGSMTTGVRTFLFGASETSNIVQFPFESDVYDAPTQMLNSDIPGTYLFSLNSSDGDCTGSCHCKIALVRLACEVRRRNGESLPNSCNRYD
;
A
#
# COMPACT_ATOMS: atom_id res chain seq x y z
N MET A 1 -43.24 -68.88 -7.03
CA MET A 1 -41.78 -68.74 -7.18
C MET A 1 -41.49 -67.42 -7.86
N ALA A 2 -40.50 -66.68 -7.34
CA ALA A 2 -39.91 -65.45 -7.85
C ALA A 2 -40.83 -64.20 -7.90
N SER A 3 -40.40 -62.99 -7.59
CA SER A 3 -39.19 -62.48 -6.91
C SER A 3 -39.43 -61.00 -6.64
N GLN A 4 -39.08 -60.59 -5.43
CA GLN A 4 -38.90 -59.24 -4.92
C GLN A 4 -37.99 -58.38 -5.81
N LEU A 5 -38.31 -57.10 -5.99
CA LEU A 5 -37.32 -56.04 -6.21
C LEU A 5 -37.92 -54.68 -5.83
N CYS A 6 -37.58 -54.26 -4.61
CA CYS A 6 -37.63 -52.87 -4.19
C CYS A 6 -36.80 -52.04 -5.17
N SER A 7 -37.44 -51.12 -5.88
CA SER A 7 -36.71 -50.11 -6.64
C SER A 7 -36.38 -48.95 -5.68
N SER A 8 -35.17 -49.00 -5.13
CA SER A 8 -34.57 -47.91 -4.39
C SER A 8 -34.44 -46.69 -5.32
N VAL A 9 -35.21 -45.64 -5.06
CA VAL A 9 -35.01 -44.33 -5.69
C VAL A 9 -33.77 -43.70 -5.05
N ILE A 10 -32.63 -43.84 -5.72
CA ILE A 10 -31.41 -43.11 -5.37
C ILE A 10 -31.63 -41.66 -5.83
N LEU A 11 -31.99 -40.80 -4.87
CA LEU A 11 -32.01 -39.35 -5.06
C LEU A 11 -30.54 -38.87 -5.05
N VAL A 12 -29.91 -38.82 -6.21
CA VAL A 12 -28.60 -38.16 -6.37
C VAL A 12 -28.85 -36.65 -6.31
N ILE A 13 -28.69 -36.07 -5.13
CA ILE A 13 -28.60 -34.61 -4.97
C ILE A 13 -27.22 -34.21 -5.46
N THR A 14 -27.12 -33.81 -6.72
CA THR A 14 -25.95 -33.09 -7.24
C THR A 14 -26.00 -31.68 -6.64
N ILE A 15 -25.34 -31.47 -5.51
CA ILE A 15 -25.03 -30.12 -5.03
C ILE A 15 -23.99 -29.56 -6.01
N VAL A 16 -24.47 -28.91 -7.07
CA VAL A 16 -23.64 -27.96 -7.81
C VAL A 16 -23.45 -26.78 -6.86
N LEU A 17 -22.37 -26.83 -6.08
CA LEU A 17 -21.79 -25.64 -5.45
C LEU A 17 -21.39 -24.72 -6.61
N VAL A 18 -22.33 -23.89 -7.06
CA VAL A 18 -21.98 -22.66 -7.75
C VAL A 18 -21.32 -21.83 -6.67
N TRP A 19 -20.00 -21.88 -6.61
CA TRP A 19 -19.24 -20.84 -5.93
C TRP A 19 -19.54 -19.57 -6.74
N THR A 20 -20.56 -18.82 -6.36
CA THR A 20 -20.56 -17.40 -6.70
C THR A 20 -19.36 -16.86 -5.95
N VAL A 21 -18.25 -16.67 -6.66
CA VAL A 21 -17.17 -15.84 -6.13
C VAL A 21 -17.82 -14.47 -6.05
N ASP A 22 -18.29 -14.10 -4.86
CA ASP A 22 -18.87 -12.78 -4.66
C ASP A 22 -17.83 -11.77 -5.15
N SER A 23 -18.22 -10.94 -6.13
CA SER A 23 -17.32 -9.94 -6.67
C SER A 23 -16.92 -9.00 -5.55
N LEU A 24 -15.61 -8.77 -5.37
CA LEU A 24 -15.10 -7.84 -4.38
C LEU A 24 -15.77 -6.47 -4.53
N THR A 25 -16.11 -5.89 -3.38
CA THR A 25 -16.70 -4.57 -3.24
C THR A 25 -15.78 -3.69 -2.38
N LEU A 26 -16.05 -2.39 -2.32
CA LEU A 26 -15.26 -1.48 -1.48
C LEU A 26 -15.30 -1.88 0.01
N ASN A 27 -16.35 -2.58 0.45
CA ASN A 27 -16.48 -3.09 1.82
C ASN A 27 -15.47 -4.18 2.16
N ASP A 28 -14.89 -4.83 1.14
CA ASP A 28 -13.84 -5.85 1.28
C ASP A 28 -12.44 -5.23 1.36
N PHE A 29 -12.35 -3.90 1.43
CA PHE A 29 -11.10 -3.15 1.55
C PHE A 29 -11.10 -2.26 2.79
N TYR A 30 -9.97 -1.60 3.04
CA TYR A 30 -9.91 -0.59 4.08
C TYR A 30 -10.81 0.62 3.71
N PRO A 31 -11.66 1.13 4.61
CA PRO A 31 -11.99 0.62 5.93
C PRO A 31 -13.18 -0.36 5.89
N TYR A 32 -12.96 -1.61 6.29
CA TYR A 32 -13.97 -2.66 6.16
C TYR A 32 -15.29 -2.34 6.89
N GLY A 33 -16.40 -2.26 6.14
CA GLY A 33 -17.78 -2.27 6.64
C GLY A 33 -18.56 -0.94 6.49
N GLU A 34 -19.86 -1.05 6.22
CA GLU A 34 -20.82 0.06 5.99
C GLU A 34 -21.01 1.01 7.20
N GLU A 35 -20.35 0.74 8.32
CA GLU A 35 -20.62 1.41 9.60
C GLU A 35 -20.13 2.86 9.69
N ASN A 36 -19.46 3.41 8.66
CA ASN A 36 -18.98 4.79 8.72
C ASN A 36 -19.49 5.72 7.61
N GLY A 37 -20.41 5.28 6.73
CA GLY A 37 -21.20 6.20 5.91
C GLY A 37 -20.43 7.32 5.17
N ASP A 38 -19.28 6.99 4.55
CA ASP A 38 -18.38 8.00 4.00
C ASP A 38 -18.29 7.94 2.47
N THR A 39 -18.31 9.12 1.85
CA THR A 39 -18.23 9.31 0.39
C THR A 39 -16.81 9.07 -0.10
N ALA A 40 -16.54 7.88 -0.64
CA ALA A 40 -15.37 7.69 -1.50
C ALA A 40 -15.60 8.44 -2.83
N VAL A 41 -14.57 9.11 -3.34
CA VAL A 41 -14.65 9.81 -4.62
C VAL A 41 -14.21 8.85 -5.71
N THR A 42 -15.08 8.62 -6.70
CA THR A 42 -14.74 7.83 -7.88
C THR A 42 -13.74 8.58 -8.76
N VAL A 43 -12.70 7.87 -9.19
CA VAL A 43 -11.67 8.35 -10.09
C VAL A 43 -11.85 7.68 -11.44
N THR A 44 -11.99 8.50 -12.47
CA THR A 44 -12.06 8.12 -13.88
C THR A 44 -10.92 8.80 -14.65
N PRO A 45 -10.61 8.35 -15.88
CA PRO A 45 -9.63 9.03 -16.74
C PRO A 45 -9.93 10.52 -17.01
N ALA A 46 -11.20 10.94 -16.91
CA ALA A 46 -11.60 12.33 -17.10
C ALA A 46 -11.45 13.20 -15.84
N THR A 47 -11.14 12.58 -14.71
CA THR A 47 -11.14 13.20 -13.37
C THR A 47 -9.80 13.04 -12.65
N ASP A 48 -8.72 12.76 -13.38
CA ASP A 48 -7.37 12.87 -12.85
C ASP A 48 -7.21 14.23 -12.17
N MET A 49 -6.93 14.21 -10.87
CA MET A 49 -6.94 15.42 -10.05
C MET A 49 -5.79 15.42 -9.04
N SER A 50 -5.15 16.58 -8.91
CA SER A 50 -4.31 16.89 -7.76
C SER A 50 -5.20 17.36 -6.61
N VAL A 51 -5.11 16.64 -5.49
CA VAL A 51 -5.82 16.92 -4.25
C VAL A 51 -4.81 17.49 -3.25
N PRO A 52 -5.08 18.66 -2.65
CA PRO A 52 -4.19 19.19 -1.61
C PRO A 52 -4.27 18.35 -0.34
N LEU A 53 -3.13 18.15 0.31
CA LEU A 53 -3.08 17.59 1.65
C LEU A 53 -3.52 18.64 2.68
N GLU A 54 -4.21 18.21 3.73
CA GLU A 54 -4.56 19.07 4.86
C GLU A 54 -3.31 19.64 5.54
N GLN A 55 -2.25 18.84 5.63
CA GLN A 55 -0.94 19.24 6.12
C GLN A 55 0.14 18.74 5.16
N PRO A 56 1.07 19.60 4.73
CA PRO A 56 2.21 19.15 3.94
C PRO A 56 3.04 18.11 4.69
N ILE A 57 3.68 17.20 3.95
CA ILE A 57 4.61 16.22 4.50
C ILE A 57 6.03 16.72 4.27
N GLU A 58 6.72 17.04 5.36
CA GLU A 58 8.04 17.68 5.31
C GLU A 58 9.20 16.66 5.29
N ASN A 59 8.97 15.48 5.83
CA ASN A 59 10.00 14.43 5.97
C ASN A 59 9.85 13.33 4.91
N PHE A 60 9.24 13.63 3.77
CA PHE A 60 8.94 12.63 2.74
C PHE A 60 10.19 12.28 1.93
N ALA A 61 10.76 11.11 2.16
CA ALA A 61 11.79 10.47 1.36
C ALA A 61 12.86 11.42 0.75
N VAL A 62 13.10 11.34 -0.56
CA VAL A 62 14.06 12.15 -1.33
C VAL A 62 13.61 13.60 -1.49
N PHE A 63 12.36 13.95 -1.17
CA PHE A 63 11.94 15.35 -1.16
C PHE A 63 12.60 16.11 -0.03
N LYS A 64 12.73 15.51 1.16
CA LYS A 64 13.41 16.15 2.28
C LYS A 64 14.85 16.54 1.94
N THR A 65 15.60 15.66 1.27
CA THR A 65 17.01 15.92 0.91
C THR A 65 17.14 17.11 -0.05
N HIS A 66 16.04 17.48 -0.71
CA HIS A 66 15.94 18.62 -1.63
C HIS A 66 15.12 19.78 -1.06
N GLN A 67 14.80 19.76 0.24
CA GLN A 67 13.99 20.80 0.92
C GLN A 67 12.62 21.01 0.27
N LEU A 68 12.04 19.92 -0.23
CA LEU A 68 10.71 19.87 -0.83
C LEU A 68 9.74 19.22 0.15
N ASN A 69 8.50 19.70 0.16
CA ASN A 69 7.42 19.16 0.99
C ASN A 69 6.32 18.64 0.07
N VAL A 70 5.83 17.43 0.33
CA VAL A 70 4.65 16.93 -0.37
C VAL A 70 3.45 17.78 0.06
N SER A 71 2.82 18.45 -0.88
CA SER A 71 1.66 19.32 -0.63
C SER A 71 0.40 18.84 -1.32
N ASN A 72 0.55 18.03 -2.37
CA ASN A 72 -0.57 17.51 -3.13
C ASN A 72 -0.36 16.03 -3.42
N ILE A 73 -1.47 15.35 -3.67
CA ILE A 73 -1.51 13.99 -4.16
C ILE A 73 -2.27 14.01 -5.46
N HIS A 74 -1.64 13.48 -6.51
CA HIS A 74 -2.34 13.19 -7.74
C HIS A 74 -2.86 11.77 -7.70
N VAL A 75 -4.18 11.65 -7.82
CA VAL A 75 -4.89 10.38 -7.77
C VAL A 75 -5.12 9.95 -9.21
N TYR A 76 -4.49 8.84 -9.61
CA TYR A 76 -4.60 8.29 -10.95
C TYR A 76 -5.49 7.07 -11.03
N PHE A 77 -6.17 6.94 -12.16
CA PHE A 77 -6.85 5.71 -12.52
C PHE A 77 -5.86 4.53 -12.76
N ASP A 78 -4.65 4.80 -13.26
CA ASP A 78 -3.72 3.81 -13.85
C ASP A 78 -2.87 2.97 -12.86
N GLY A 79 -3.36 2.68 -11.66
CA GLY A 79 -2.69 1.74 -10.74
C GLY A 79 -1.41 2.27 -10.08
N PHE A 80 -1.25 3.60 -10.06
CA PHE A 80 -0.21 4.28 -9.31
C PHE A 80 -0.79 5.50 -8.57
N ILE A 81 -0.05 5.97 -7.58
CA ILE A 81 -0.33 7.22 -6.85
C ILE A 81 0.88 8.14 -6.95
N ARG A 82 0.66 9.44 -7.04
CA ARG A 82 1.73 10.43 -7.12
C ARG A 82 1.65 11.43 -5.97
N PHE A 83 2.79 11.68 -5.34
CA PHE A 83 2.99 12.71 -4.33
C PHE A 83 3.75 13.88 -4.94
N GLU A 84 3.22 15.10 -4.81
CA GLU A 84 3.68 16.26 -5.56
C GLU A 84 4.18 17.39 -4.64
N SER A 85 5.24 18.04 -5.11
CA SER A 85 5.80 19.29 -4.59
C SER A 85 6.05 20.24 -5.76
N GLY A 86 5.04 21.00 -6.17
CA GLY A 86 5.12 21.83 -7.37
C GLY A 86 5.24 20.97 -8.62
N SER A 87 6.29 21.17 -9.42
CA SER A 87 6.57 20.36 -10.62
C SER A 87 7.33 19.06 -10.32
N HIS A 88 7.68 18.81 -9.05
CA HIS A 88 8.37 17.61 -8.60
C HIS A 88 7.37 16.56 -8.13
N TYR A 89 7.66 15.30 -8.41
CA TYR A 89 6.78 14.22 -7.98
C TYR A 89 7.51 12.92 -7.64
N ILE A 90 6.90 12.13 -6.76
CA ILE A 90 7.25 10.73 -6.51
C ILE A 90 6.01 9.90 -6.82
N GLU A 91 6.17 8.89 -7.66
CA GLU A 91 5.12 7.94 -8.00
C GLU A 91 5.39 6.59 -7.38
N PHE A 92 4.35 6.03 -6.78
CA PHE A 92 4.31 4.67 -6.30
C PHE A 92 3.45 3.86 -7.25
N ASN A 93 4.11 3.08 -8.09
CA ASN A 93 3.46 2.13 -8.98
C ASN A 93 3.20 0.86 -8.17
N LEU A 94 1.93 0.57 -7.91
CA LEU A 94 1.53 -0.65 -7.21
C LEU A 94 1.40 -1.78 -8.20
N LEU A 95 0.62 -1.52 -9.25
CA LEU A 95 0.32 -2.42 -10.35
C LEU A 95 0.04 -1.55 -11.58
N ASN A 96 1.10 -0.98 -12.18
CA ASN A 96 0.95 -0.21 -13.42
C ASN A 96 1.13 -1.16 -14.62
N ARG A 97 0.06 -1.36 -15.39
CA ARG A 97 0.11 -2.11 -16.65
C ARG A 97 -0.10 -1.17 -17.83
N ARG A 98 0.85 -1.16 -18.76
CA ARG A 98 0.65 -0.56 -20.09
C ARG A 98 -0.11 -1.55 -20.99
N GLY A 99 -1.24 -1.14 -21.55
CA GLY A 99 -1.99 -1.93 -22.52
C GLY A 99 -3.19 -2.67 -21.94
N GLN A 100 -3.49 -3.86 -22.50
CA GLN A 100 -4.80 -4.52 -22.51
C GLN A 100 -5.56 -4.57 -21.15
N GLY A 101 -6.86 -4.27 -21.24
CA GLY A 101 -7.85 -4.18 -20.16
C GLY A 101 -8.95 -3.21 -20.60
N ASP A 102 -10.16 -3.32 -20.05
CA ASP A 102 -11.21 -2.32 -20.24
C ASP A 102 -11.25 -1.41 -19.01
N ASP A 103 -10.76 -0.18 -19.19
CA ASP A 103 -10.71 0.82 -18.12
C ASP A 103 -12.11 1.21 -17.62
N ASN A 104 -13.16 0.94 -18.40
CA ASN A 104 -14.54 1.21 -18.01
C ASN A 104 -15.06 0.23 -16.95
N LEU A 105 -14.43 -0.94 -16.79
CA LEU A 105 -14.83 -1.92 -15.78
C LEU A 105 -14.12 -1.72 -14.44
N SER A 106 -13.03 -0.96 -14.44
CA SER A 106 -12.27 -0.70 -13.23
C SER A 106 -12.94 0.36 -12.36
N ILE A 107 -13.09 0.05 -11.09
CA ILE A 107 -13.59 0.99 -10.09
C ILE A 107 -12.39 1.48 -9.30
N THR A 108 -11.99 2.72 -9.58
CA THR A 108 -10.96 3.41 -8.81
C THR A 108 -11.63 4.41 -7.89
N THR A 109 -11.27 4.37 -6.61
CA THR A 109 -11.78 5.33 -5.62
C THR A 109 -10.65 5.88 -4.79
N TYR A 110 -10.81 7.11 -4.31
CA TYR A 110 -9.94 7.65 -3.28
C TYR A 110 -10.73 8.26 -2.13
N ARG A 111 -10.06 8.34 -0.99
CA ARG A 111 -10.54 8.99 0.22
C ARG A 111 -9.38 9.62 0.95
N LEU A 112 -9.55 10.88 1.33
CA LEU A 112 -8.69 11.58 2.28
C LEU A 112 -9.50 11.79 3.56
N THR A 113 -8.98 11.37 4.71
CA THR A 113 -9.76 11.37 5.95
C THR A 113 -8.88 11.54 7.18
N ASN A 114 -9.49 12.09 8.23
CA ASN A 114 -8.93 12.20 9.58
C ASN A 114 -9.77 11.42 10.60
N ASP A 115 -10.55 10.43 10.14
CA ASP A 115 -11.34 9.57 11.03
C ASP A 115 -10.45 8.88 12.07
N SER A 116 -10.74 9.13 13.34
CA SER A 116 -9.91 8.69 14.46
C SER A 116 -9.84 7.16 14.62
N LEU A 117 -10.91 6.43 14.26
CA LEU A 117 -10.94 4.97 14.34
C LEU A 117 -10.06 4.37 13.24
N LEU A 118 -10.15 4.93 12.02
CA LEU A 118 -9.33 4.51 10.88
C LEU A 118 -7.86 4.86 11.10
N LEU A 119 -7.56 6.05 11.61
CA LEU A 119 -6.20 6.43 11.95
C LEU A 119 -5.61 5.50 13.01
N ARG A 120 -6.37 5.18 14.07
CA ARG A 120 -5.92 4.28 15.13
C ARG A 120 -5.69 2.85 14.64
N ARG A 121 -6.54 2.34 13.74
CA ARG A 121 -6.36 1.01 13.14
C ARG A 121 -5.09 0.97 12.29
N ALA A 122 -4.90 1.95 11.42
CA ALA A 122 -3.71 2.04 10.57
C ALA A 122 -2.42 2.19 11.42
N GLN A 123 -2.47 3.03 12.46
CA GLN A 123 -1.41 3.17 13.45
C GLN A 123 -1.04 1.82 14.09
N ASN A 124 -2.03 1.04 14.52
CA ASN A 124 -1.78 -0.26 15.14
C ASN A 124 -1.13 -1.25 14.17
N GLU A 125 -1.56 -1.27 12.90
CA GLU A 125 -0.97 -2.12 11.86
C GLU A 125 0.49 -1.75 11.60
N ILE A 126 0.78 -0.45 11.43
CA ILE A 126 2.14 0.06 11.24
C ILE A 126 3.02 -0.21 12.45
N ASN A 127 2.52 0.04 13.66
CA ASN A 127 3.31 -0.17 14.88
C ASN A 127 3.64 -1.64 15.15
N LYS A 128 2.91 -2.61 14.57
CA LYS A 128 3.30 -4.03 14.64
C LYS A 128 4.55 -4.29 13.79
N ALA A 129 4.57 -3.81 12.55
CA ALA A 129 5.71 -3.98 11.64
C ALA A 129 6.89 -3.05 11.99
N PHE A 130 6.60 -1.85 12.46
CA PHE A 130 7.53 -0.78 12.82
C PHE A 130 7.22 -0.26 14.24
N PRO A 131 7.68 -0.96 15.28
CA PRO A 131 7.38 -0.59 16.67
C PRO A 131 7.76 0.85 17.02
N HIS A 132 6.84 1.52 17.72
CA HIS A 132 7.00 2.89 18.25
C HIS A 132 7.11 4.00 17.20
N THR A 133 6.76 3.74 15.94
CA THR A 133 6.71 4.75 14.89
C THR A 133 5.70 5.86 15.16
N PHE A 134 4.44 5.49 15.45
CA PHE A 134 3.38 6.42 15.82
C PHE A 134 3.03 6.21 17.28
N CYS A 135 3.17 7.23 18.10
CA CYS A 135 2.94 7.15 19.54
C CYS A 135 1.87 8.14 20.00
N SER A 136 1.49 8.11 21.27
CA SER A 136 0.44 9.01 21.80
C SER A 136 0.78 10.50 21.67
N SER A 137 2.07 10.87 21.69
CA SER A 137 2.53 12.26 21.49
C SER A 137 2.73 12.64 20.01
N SER A 138 2.61 11.68 19.09
CA SER A 138 2.75 11.89 17.65
C SER A 138 1.87 10.88 16.89
N PRO A 139 0.54 10.92 17.07
CA PRO A 139 -0.37 10.04 16.34
C PRO A 139 -0.45 10.46 14.87
N PRO A 140 -0.89 9.58 13.95
CA PRO A 140 -1.25 9.99 12.61
C PRO A 140 -2.43 10.96 12.65
N THR A 141 -2.41 11.97 11.80
CA THR A 141 -3.46 12.99 11.69
C THR A 141 -4.25 12.87 10.40
N GLN A 142 -3.69 12.18 9.41
CA GLN A 142 -4.28 12.06 8.09
C GLN A 142 -4.05 10.66 7.51
N LEU A 143 -5.08 10.16 6.85
CA LEU A 143 -5.09 8.91 6.13
C LEU A 143 -5.60 9.16 4.71
N LEU A 144 -4.79 8.80 3.71
CA LEU A 144 -5.27 8.62 2.35
C LEU A 144 -5.47 7.13 2.08
N ILE A 145 -6.53 6.82 1.36
CA ILE A 145 -6.85 5.49 0.85
C ILE A 145 -7.13 5.64 -0.64
N GLN A 146 -6.50 4.82 -1.47
CA GLN A 146 -6.83 4.69 -2.88
C GLN A 146 -7.00 3.21 -3.21
N THR A 147 -8.14 2.86 -3.81
CA THR A 147 -8.55 1.49 -4.07
C THR A 147 -8.81 1.30 -5.55
N TRP A 148 -8.35 0.18 -6.10
CA TRP A 148 -8.63 -0.28 -7.45
C TRP A 148 -9.31 -1.65 -7.36
N ILE A 149 -10.54 -1.72 -7.85
CA ILE A 149 -11.33 -2.94 -7.97
C ILE A 149 -11.51 -3.23 -9.46
N ASP A 150 -11.39 -4.50 -9.85
CA ASP A 150 -11.51 -4.93 -11.24
C ASP A 150 -10.54 -4.16 -12.17
N TYR A 151 -9.35 -3.82 -11.67
CA TYR A 151 -8.33 -3.07 -12.43
C TYR A 151 -7.95 -3.82 -13.70
N LYS A 152 -8.10 -3.16 -14.86
CA LYS A 152 -7.85 -3.71 -16.21
C LYS A 152 -8.63 -5.01 -16.48
N LYS A 153 -9.79 -5.20 -15.86
CA LYS A 153 -10.71 -6.31 -16.16
C LYS A 153 -11.16 -6.23 -17.62
N GLY A 154 -11.35 -7.39 -18.24
CA GLY A 154 -11.81 -7.49 -19.61
C GLY A 154 -12.12 -8.93 -19.99
N PRO A 155 -12.51 -9.18 -21.25
CA PRO A 155 -12.96 -10.51 -21.70
C PRO A 155 -11.94 -11.63 -21.46
N SER A 156 -10.65 -11.31 -21.49
CA SER A 156 -9.55 -12.26 -21.29
C SER A 156 -8.78 -12.03 -19.98
N TYR A 157 -9.24 -11.10 -19.14
CA TYR A 157 -8.53 -10.69 -17.92
C TYR A 157 -9.53 -10.55 -16.78
N PRO A 158 -9.48 -11.40 -15.73
CA PRO A 158 -10.36 -11.27 -14.58
C PRO A 158 -10.23 -9.93 -13.82
N GLY A 159 -9.16 -9.18 -14.05
CA GLY A 159 -8.86 -7.92 -13.37
C GLY A 159 -7.98 -8.15 -12.14
N SER A 160 -7.54 -7.06 -11.51
CA SER A 160 -6.81 -7.12 -10.23
C SER A 160 -7.41 -6.16 -9.21
N ASN A 161 -7.23 -6.51 -7.94
CA ASN A 161 -7.87 -5.89 -6.79
C ASN A 161 -6.78 -5.52 -5.78
N PHE A 162 -6.55 -4.23 -5.58
CA PHE A 162 -5.49 -3.72 -4.73
C PHE A 162 -5.79 -2.34 -4.19
N GLN A 163 -5.04 -1.95 -3.16
CA GLN A 163 -5.24 -0.70 -2.44
C GLN A 163 -3.91 -0.15 -1.95
N PHE A 164 -3.82 1.17 -1.87
CA PHE A 164 -2.74 1.86 -1.21
C PHE A 164 -3.26 2.81 -0.15
N LEU A 165 -2.54 2.86 0.97
CA LEU A 165 -2.80 3.77 2.06
C LEU A 165 -1.55 4.60 2.36
N LEU A 166 -1.72 5.91 2.49
CA LEU A 166 -0.72 6.78 3.14
C LEU A 166 -1.23 7.13 4.53
N VAL A 167 -0.43 6.83 5.54
CA VAL A 167 -0.68 7.20 6.93
C VAL A 167 0.36 8.23 7.33
N THR A 168 -0.07 9.42 7.74
CA THR A 168 0.87 10.51 8.04
C THR A 168 0.42 11.41 9.18
N ASN A 169 1.39 12.09 9.79
CA ASN A 169 1.17 13.28 10.63
C ASN A 169 1.98 14.51 10.17
N GLY A 170 2.39 14.54 8.90
CA GLY A 170 3.27 15.56 8.33
C GLY A 170 4.76 15.30 8.56
N PHE A 171 5.13 14.63 9.66
CA PHE A 171 6.52 14.31 10.02
C PHE A 171 6.89 12.84 9.84
N ASN A 172 5.97 11.94 10.16
CA ASN A 172 6.13 10.51 9.97
C ASN A 172 5.11 10.05 8.94
N SER A 173 5.57 9.39 7.89
CA SER A 173 4.75 8.89 6.80
C SER A 173 5.07 7.44 6.47
N TYR A 174 4.03 6.64 6.33
CA TYR A 174 4.11 5.22 6.02
C TYR A 174 3.12 4.86 4.93
N GLY A 175 3.57 4.02 4.01
CA GLY A 175 2.76 3.40 2.98
C GLY A 175 2.30 2.02 3.43
N ILE A 176 1.07 1.65 3.07
CA ILE A 176 0.57 0.29 3.13
C ILE A 176 0.05 -0.05 1.73
N ALA A 177 0.67 -1.03 1.08
CA ALA A 177 0.17 -1.62 -0.16
C ALA A 177 -0.58 -2.91 0.19
N LYS A 178 -1.82 -3.05 -0.27
CA LYS A 178 -2.64 -4.25 -0.09
C LYS A 178 -3.00 -4.85 -1.44
N PHE A 179 -2.64 -6.12 -1.61
CA PHE A 179 -2.96 -6.94 -2.76
C PHE A 179 -3.98 -7.97 -2.30
N VAL A 180 -5.20 -7.93 -2.84
CA VAL A 180 -6.33 -8.75 -2.35
C VAL A 180 -6.63 -9.90 -3.30
N ASP A 181 -6.64 -9.62 -4.59
CA ASP A 181 -6.80 -10.63 -5.64
C ASP A 181 -6.12 -10.10 -6.89
N VAL A 182 -4.91 -10.60 -7.16
CA VAL A 182 -4.06 -10.12 -8.25
C VAL A 182 -3.93 -11.24 -9.26
N ASN A 183 -4.26 -10.93 -10.50
CA ASN A 183 -4.32 -11.93 -11.56
C ASN A 183 -2.93 -12.26 -12.12
N ASP A 184 -2.67 -13.55 -12.25
CA ASP A 184 -1.45 -14.14 -12.82
C ASP A 184 -1.28 -13.80 -14.30
N HIS A 185 -2.34 -13.83 -15.10
CA HIS A 185 -2.27 -13.61 -16.55
C HIS A 185 -1.79 -12.22 -17.00
N MET A 186 -1.62 -11.27 -16.09
CA MET A 186 -1.10 -9.93 -16.41
C MET A 186 0.44 -9.90 -16.54
N ASP A 187 1.15 -10.98 -16.15
CA ASP A 187 2.62 -11.09 -16.14
C ASP A 187 3.26 -11.53 -17.47
N ARG A 188 2.57 -12.37 -18.25
CA ARG A 188 3.18 -13.15 -19.34
C ARG A 188 3.34 -12.40 -20.67
N GLU A 189 2.62 -11.30 -20.87
CA GLU A 189 2.65 -10.55 -22.14
C GLU A 189 2.85 -9.03 -22.00
N GLY A 190 2.94 -8.47 -20.78
CA GLY A 190 3.19 -7.05 -20.59
C GLY A 190 3.69 -6.74 -19.19
N SER A 191 4.93 -6.27 -19.09
CA SER A 191 5.61 -5.86 -17.85
C SER A 191 4.67 -5.10 -16.91
N MET A 192 4.18 -5.78 -15.88
CA MET A 192 3.69 -5.11 -14.68
C MET A 192 4.89 -4.45 -14.05
N THR A 193 4.82 -3.14 -13.86
CA THR A 193 5.85 -2.43 -13.10
C THR A 193 5.27 -2.08 -11.76
N THR A 194 5.81 -2.68 -10.70
CA THR A 194 5.76 -2.06 -9.38
C THR A 194 7.00 -1.21 -9.20
N GLY A 195 7.00 -0.32 -8.22
CA GLY A 195 8.21 0.42 -7.86
C GLY A 195 7.97 1.90 -7.67
N VAL A 196 9.07 2.59 -7.36
CA VAL A 196 9.07 4.03 -7.09
C VAL A 196 9.82 4.77 -8.19
N ARG A 197 9.13 5.71 -8.82
CA ARG A 197 9.72 6.63 -9.78
C ARG A 197 9.72 8.03 -9.21
N THR A 198 10.86 8.69 -9.25
CA THR A 198 10.99 10.08 -8.80
C THR A 198 11.26 10.97 -10.00
N PHE A 199 10.64 12.15 -10.02
CA PHE A 199 10.93 13.21 -10.97
C PHE A 199 11.30 14.49 -10.24
N LEU A 200 12.58 14.86 -10.34
CA LEU A 200 13.18 16.00 -9.67
C LEU A 200 13.92 16.85 -10.70
N PHE A 201 13.71 18.16 -10.64
CA PHE A 201 14.41 19.15 -11.48
C PHE A 201 14.48 18.82 -12.99
N GLY A 202 13.43 18.21 -13.54
CA GLY A 202 13.36 17.87 -14.97
C GLY A 202 13.97 16.51 -15.35
N ALA A 203 14.45 15.73 -14.37
CA ALA A 203 15.03 14.41 -14.59
C ALA A 203 14.26 13.31 -13.84
N SER A 204 14.13 12.15 -14.46
CA SER A 204 13.60 10.95 -13.81
C SER A 204 14.73 10.16 -13.15
N GLU A 205 14.59 9.86 -11.88
CA GLU A 205 15.48 8.97 -11.13
C GLU A 205 14.69 7.75 -10.66
N THR A 206 15.23 6.54 -10.89
CA THR A 206 14.76 5.36 -10.20
C THR A 206 15.22 5.45 -8.75
N SER A 207 14.25 5.56 -7.87
CA SER A 207 14.48 5.81 -6.46
C SER A 207 14.68 4.48 -5.73
N ASN A 208 15.77 4.36 -4.97
CA ASN A 208 16.02 3.22 -4.06
C ASN A 208 15.22 3.32 -2.75
N ILE A 209 14.28 4.26 -2.63
CA ILE A 209 13.58 4.57 -1.37
C ILE A 209 12.72 3.39 -0.90
N VAL A 210 12.14 2.62 -1.84
CA VAL A 210 11.33 1.44 -1.53
C VAL A 210 11.62 0.34 -2.53
N GLN A 211 12.18 -0.77 -2.05
CA GLN A 211 12.12 -2.03 -2.76
C GLN A 211 10.75 -2.63 -2.48
N PHE A 212 9.87 -2.60 -3.48
CA PHE A 212 8.66 -3.41 -3.42
C PHE A 212 9.07 -4.89 -3.36
N PRO A 213 8.36 -5.73 -2.59
CA PRO A 213 8.70 -7.15 -2.49
C PRO A 213 8.46 -7.90 -3.80
N PHE A 214 7.82 -7.24 -4.77
CA PHE A 214 7.52 -7.77 -6.09
C PHE A 214 8.29 -6.92 -7.11
N GLU A 215 9.30 -7.47 -7.76
CA GLU A 215 9.94 -6.77 -8.88
C GLU A 215 8.98 -6.78 -10.08
N SER A 216 8.81 -7.95 -10.71
CA SER A 216 7.87 -8.20 -11.82
C SER A 216 6.67 -9.09 -11.46
N ASP A 217 6.73 -9.77 -10.31
CA ASP A 217 5.89 -10.94 -10.02
C ASP A 217 4.89 -10.65 -8.90
N VAL A 218 3.81 -9.94 -9.22
CA VAL A 218 2.81 -9.49 -8.22
C VAL A 218 1.67 -10.51 -7.99
N TYR A 219 1.61 -11.58 -8.78
CA TYR A 219 0.47 -12.52 -8.79
C TYR A 219 0.33 -13.34 -7.51
N ASP A 220 1.43 -13.70 -6.85
CA ASP A 220 1.37 -14.43 -5.57
C ASP A 220 1.13 -13.50 -4.37
N ALA A 221 1.17 -12.18 -4.57
CA ALA A 221 1.10 -11.19 -3.51
C ALA A 221 -0.04 -11.45 -2.51
N PRO A 222 -1.30 -11.72 -2.92
CA PRO A 222 -2.41 -11.90 -1.99
C PRO A 222 -2.24 -13.02 -0.95
N THR A 223 -1.42 -14.02 -1.24
CA THR A 223 -1.20 -15.17 -0.35
C THR A 223 0.03 -15.01 0.54
N GLN A 224 0.90 -14.05 0.23
CA GLN A 224 2.18 -13.86 0.92
C GLN A 224 2.04 -13.01 2.18
N MET A 225 2.71 -13.40 3.26
CA MET A 225 2.86 -12.56 4.45
C MET A 225 4.06 -11.61 4.25
N LEU A 226 3.78 -10.39 3.77
CA LEU A 226 4.79 -9.38 3.47
C LEU A 226 4.96 -8.48 4.68
N ASN A 227 5.95 -8.70 5.56
CA ASN A 227 6.19 -7.90 6.78
C ASN A 227 4.95 -7.50 7.63
N SER A 228 3.83 -8.20 7.46
CA SER A 228 2.51 -8.00 8.04
C SER A 228 1.89 -9.35 8.31
N ASP A 229 1.05 -9.41 9.35
CA ASP A 229 0.28 -10.61 9.67
C ASP A 229 -0.94 -10.81 8.74
N ILE A 230 -1.20 -9.84 7.86
CA ILE A 230 -2.27 -9.88 6.87
C ILE A 230 -1.66 -10.27 5.52
N PRO A 231 -2.07 -11.40 4.92
CA PRO A 231 -1.64 -11.78 3.58
C PRO A 231 -1.84 -10.64 2.55
N GLY A 232 -0.92 -10.51 1.61
CA GLY A 232 -0.94 -9.47 0.57
C GLY A 232 -0.73 -8.05 1.06
N THR A 233 -0.41 -7.83 2.33
CA THR A 233 -0.21 -6.49 2.87
C THR A 233 1.26 -6.19 3.06
N TYR A 234 1.83 -5.22 2.35
CA TYR A 234 3.21 -4.77 2.52
C TYR A 234 3.26 -3.34 3.10
N LEU A 235 4.01 -3.17 4.18
CA LEU A 235 4.19 -1.87 4.84
C LEU A 235 5.60 -1.33 4.59
N PHE A 236 5.71 -0.03 4.34
CA PHE A 236 7.00 0.61 4.09
C PHE A 236 7.05 2.05 4.61
N SER A 237 8.24 2.46 5.04
CA SER A 237 8.50 3.84 5.45
C SER A 237 8.59 4.74 4.22
N LEU A 238 7.93 5.89 4.28
CA LEU A 238 8.04 6.97 3.30
C LEU A 238 8.91 8.11 3.82
N ASN A 239 9.54 7.92 4.98
CA ASN A 239 10.39 8.93 5.59
C ASN A 239 11.76 8.96 4.93
N SER A 240 12.36 10.14 4.86
CA SER A 240 13.76 10.29 4.49
C SER A 240 14.65 9.48 5.44
N SER A 241 15.68 8.83 4.90
CA SER A 241 16.74 8.17 5.70
C SER A 241 17.47 9.16 6.60
N ASP A 242 17.46 10.46 6.25
CA ASP A 242 18.10 11.55 6.97
C ASP A 242 17.21 12.09 8.10
N GLY A 243 16.43 11.19 8.73
CA GLY A 243 15.53 11.49 9.83
C GLY A 243 16.28 11.91 11.10
N ASP A 244 16.63 13.19 11.18
CA ASP A 244 16.99 13.86 12.42
C ASP A 244 15.85 13.65 13.44
N CYS A 245 16.18 12.99 14.54
CA CYS A 245 15.23 12.50 15.53
C CYS A 245 14.96 13.60 16.56
N THR A 246 14.09 14.56 16.23
CA THR A 246 13.76 15.65 17.14
C THR A 246 12.48 15.41 17.95
N GLY A 247 11.79 14.28 17.74
CA GLY A 247 10.59 13.88 18.48
C GLY A 247 10.84 12.81 19.55
N SER A 248 10.14 12.93 20.69
CA SER A 248 10.26 12.09 21.90
C SER A 248 9.86 10.61 21.75
N CYS A 249 9.52 10.16 20.54
CA CYS A 249 9.26 8.76 20.25
C CYS A 249 10.41 8.19 19.44
N HIS A 250 11.34 7.61 20.21
CA HIS A 250 12.65 7.18 19.80
C HIS A 250 12.66 6.38 18.50
N CYS A 251 13.34 6.93 17.49
CA CYS A 251 13.73 6.19 16.31
C CYS A 251 14.71 5.09 16.72
N LYS A 252 14.38 3.83 16.41
CA LYS A 252 15.25 2.66 16.61
C LYS A 252 16.66 2.91 16.06
N ILE A 253 16.80 3.71 15.00
CA ILE A 253 18.08 4.08 14.40
C ILE A 253 18.90 4.97 15.32
N ALA A 254 18.31 5.97 15.98
CA ALA A 254 19.03 6.85 16.92
C ALA A 254 19.44 6.10 18.19
N LEU A 255 18.58 5.21 18.71
CA LEU A 255 18.94 4.37 19.86
C LEU A 255 20.03 3.34 19.52
N VAL A 256 19.95 2.71 18.34
CA VAL A 256 21.00 1.79 17.88
C VAL A 256 22.28 2.56 17.61
N ARG A 257 22.24 3.73 16.96
CA ARG A 257 23.40 4.59 16.77
C ARG A 257 24.04 5.01 18.09
N LEU A 258 23.25 5.49 19.05
CA LEU A 258 23.73 5.86 20.39
C LEU A 258 24.33 4.67 21.12
N ALA A 259 23.68 3.50 21.07
CA ALA A 259 24.22 2.28 21.67
C ALA A 259 25.54 1.84 21.00
N CYS A 260 25.63 1.95 19.67
CA CYS A 260 26.86 1.68 18.92
C CYS A 260 27.98 2.68 19.29
N GLU A 261 27.67 3.98 19.40
CA GLU A 261 28.63 5.02 19.78
C GLU A 261 29.13 4.86 21.23
N VAL A 262 28.25 4.52 22.17
CA VAL A 262 28.61 4.24 23.57
C VAL A 262 29.51 3.00 23.66
N ARG A 263 29.14 1.91 22.99
CA ARG A 263 29.98 0.69 22.94
C ARG A 263 31.34 0.95 22.32
N ARG A 264 31.39 1.74 21.24
CA ARG A 264 32.64 2.15 20.58
C ARG A 264 33.53 2.95 21.53
N ARG A 265 32.97 3.92 22.28
CA ARG A 265 33.71 4.68 23.31
C ARG A 265 34.21 3.81 24.46
N ASN A 266 33.48 2.76 24.80
CA ASN A 266 33.85 1.81 25.86
C ASN A 266 34.82 0.72 25.38
N GLY A 267 35.19 0.67 24.10
CA GLY A 267 36.04 -0.39 23.53
C GLY A 267 35.35 -1.76 23.46
N GLU A 268 34.02 -1.80 23.50
CA GLU A 268 33.23 -3.03 23.38
C GLU A 268 33.14 -3.49 21.91
N SER A 269 32.94 -4.79 21.70
CA SER A 269 32.70 -5.33 20.36
C SER A 269 31.38 -4.81 19.79
N LEU A 270 31.44 -4.32 18.55
CA LEU A 270 30.29 -3.75 17.87
C LEU A 270 29.52 -4.84 17.11
N PRO A 271 28.19 -4.94 17.29
CA PRO A 271 27.33 -5.76 16.44
C PRO A 271 27.42 -5.32 14.97
N ASN A 272 27.21 -6.24 14.02
CA ASN A 272 27.21 -5.95 12.58
C ASN A 272 26.24 -4.82 12.18
N SER A 273 25.16 -4.61 12.95
CA SER A 273 24.23 -3.50 12.75
C SER A 273 24.87 -2.12 12.95
N CYS A 274 26.01 -2.04 13.66
CA CYS A 274 26.74 -0.80 13.90
C CYS A 274 27.63 -0.35 12.73
N ASN A 275 27.95 -1.26 11.80
CA ASN A 275 28.83 -0.97 10.66
C ASN A 275 28.23 0.02 9.65
N ARG A 276 26.94 0.35 9.79
CA ARG A 276 26.23 1.33 8.95
C ARG A 276 26.26 2.74 9.55
N TYR A 277 26.91 2.93 10.70
CA TYR A 277 27.03 4.21 11.42
C TYR A 277 28.51 4.60 11.65
N ASP A 278 29.38 4.19 10.73
CA ASP A 278 30.76 4.69 10.64
C ASP A 278 30.80 6.02 9.87
#